data_AF-A0A1T4KNG1-F1
#
_entry.id   AF-A0A1T4KNG1-F1
#
_cell.length_a   1.000
_cell.length_b   1.000
_cell.length_c   1.000
_cell.angle_alpha   90.00
_cell.angle_beta   90.00
_cell.angle_gamma   90.00
#
_symmetry.space_group_name_H-M   'P 1'
#
loop_
_entity.id
_entity.type
_entity.pdbx_description
1 polymer ?
#
loop_
_entity_poly.entity_id
_entity_poly.type
_entity_poly.pdbx_seq_one_letter_code
_entity_poly.pdbx_strand_id
1 'polypeptide(L)'
;MRNVDLHGLTSEEAMIEVVKHLYDLRRNKVDSVLFITGNGTGTLKSALETFLDKNNIKYQTTNNGGAYQVDAWSFTDSMNSPHDKELEEDLLDEDDLDDIFTGYKF
;
A
#
# COMPACT_ATOMS: atom_id res chain seq x y z
N MET A 1 -1.34 15.16 -1.42
CA MET A 1 -0.29 14.23 -1.90
C MET A 1 0.79 14.06 -0.84
N ARG A 2 1.18 12.82 -0.55
CA ARG A 2 2.23 12.45 0.42
C ARG A 2 3.35 11.69 -0.28
N ASN A 3 4.60 12.05 -0.02
CA ASN A 3 5.76 11.36 -0.59
C ASN A 3 6.38 10.48 0.49
N VAL A 4 6.65 9.22 0.14
CA VAL A 4 7.19 8.20 1.04
C VAL A 4 8.45 7.67 0.41
N ASP A 5 9.56 7.90 1.10
CA ASP A 5 10.85 7.45 0.61
C ASP A 5 11.19 6.08 1.17
N LEU A 6 11.25 5.09 0.29
CA LEU A 6 11.56 3.71 0.62
C LEU A 6 13.01 3.37 0.29
N HIS A 7 13.77 4.28 -0.34
CA HIS A 7 15.12 3.96 -0.75
C HIS A 7 16.01 3.66 0.48
N GLY A 8 16.84 2.63 0.37
CA GLY A 8 17.75 2.24 1.43
C GLY A 8 17.11 1.46 2.58
N LEU A 9 15.78 1.29 2.60
CA LEU A 9 15.11 0.38 3.52
C LEU A 9 15.27 -1.07 3.06
N THR A 10 15.22 -1.99 4.03
CA THR A 10 14.98 -3.40 3.72
C THR A 10 13.57 -3.59 3.17
N SER A 11 13.32 -4.72 2.50
CA SER A 11 11.99 -5.04 1.98
C SER A 11 10.92 -5.06 3.07
N GLU A 12 11.23 -5.55 4.27
CA GLU A 12 10.29 -5.60 5.38
C GLU A 12 9.93 -4.19 5.87
N GLU A 13 10.94 -3.37 6.16
CA GLU A 13 10.73 -1.97 6.59
C GLU A 13 9.97 -1.15 5.55
N ALA A 14 10.32 -1.31 4.28
CA ALA A 14 9.63 -0.62 3.19
C ALA A 14 8.16 -1.03 3.12
N MET A 15 7.84 -2.32 3.29
CA MET A 15 6.47 -2.79 3.25
C MET A 15 5.65 -2.29 4.44
N ILE A 16 6.25 -2.13 5.62
CA ILE A 16 5.58 -1.51 6.78
C ILE A 16 5.13 -0.08 6.44
N GLU A 17 6.04 0.74 5.89
CA GLU A 17 5.71 2.12 5.49
C GLU A 17 4.68 2.17 4.36
N VAL A 18 4.74 1.24 3.41
CA VAL A 18 3.73 1.12 2.33
C VAL A 18 2.35 0.90 2.90
N VAL A 19 2.18 -0.13 3.76
CA VAL A 19 0.89 -0.48 4.35
C VAL A 19 0.33 0.68 5.17
N LYS A 20 1.16 1.27 6.05
CA LYS A 20 0.79 2.42 6.88
C LYS A 20 0.26 3.59 6.06
N HIS A 21 0.92 3.92 4.95
CA HIS A 21 0.50 5.04 4.13
C HIS A 21 -0.67 4.73 3.20
N LEU A 22 -0.82 3.48 2.75
CA LEU A 22 -2.04 3.03 2.08
C LEU A 22 -3.24 3.06 3.03
N TYR A 23 -3.03 2.80 4.32
CA TYR A 23 -4.07 2.91 5.33
C TYR A 23 -4.54 4.36 5.53
N ASP A 24 -3.59 5.30 5.65
CA ASP A 24 -3.90 6.74 5.68
C ASP A 24 -4.65 7.17 4.41
N LEU A 25 -4.27 6.65 3.25
CA LEU A 25 -4.93 6.92 1.97
C LEU A 25 -6.37 6.36 1.96
N ARG A 26 -6.59 5.14 2.45
CA ARG A 26 -7.91 4.49 2.53
C ARG A 26 -8.86 5.20 3.48
N ARG A 27 -8.35 5.72 4.62
CA ARG A 27 -9.14 6.54 5.56
C ARG A 27 -9.32 7.99 5.09
N ASN A 28 -9.01 8.31 3.83
CA ASN A 28 -9.10 9.65 3.24
C ASN A 28 -8.33 10.72 4.04
N LYS A 29 -7.26 10.34 4.76
CA LYS A 29 -6.39 11.31 5.45
C LYS A 29 -5.47 12.04 4.47
N VAL A 30 -5.24 11.44 3.29
CA VAL A 30 -4.51 12.01 2.16
C VAL A 30 -5.21 11.60 0.87
N ASP A 31 -5.09 12.40 -0.19
CA ASP A 31 -5.72 12.08 -1.50
C ASP A 31 -4.86 11.17 -2.39
N SER A 32 -3.55 11.17 -2.16
CA SER A 32 -2.58 10.41 -2.96
C SER A 32 -1.27 10.20 -2.20
N VAL A 33 -0.60 9.08 -2.49
CA VAL A 33 0.72 8.71 -1.97
C VAL A 33 1.67 8.40 -3.14
N LEU A 34 2.90 8.90 -3.08
CA LEU A 34 3.99 8.61 -4.01
C LEU A 34 5.09 7.85 -3.27
N PHE A 35 5.24 6.56 -3.56
CA PHE A 35 6.30 5.71 -3.02
C PHE A 35 7.55 5.79 -3.90
N ILE A 36 8.70 6.09 -3.32
CA ILE A 36 9.99 6.21 -4.03
C ILE A 36 10.82 4.98 -3.69
N THR A 37 10.97 4.06 -4.63
CA THR A 37 11.71 2.80 -4.43
C THR A 37 13.19 2.92 -4.81
N GLY A 38 13.54 3.97 -5.56
CA GLY A 38 14.89 4.20 -6.08
C GLY A 38 15.25 3.29 -7.26
N ASN A 39 16.43 3.53 -7.84
CA ASN A 39 16.91 2.82 -9.05
C ASN A 39 17.86 1.66 -8.72
N GLY A 40 17.70 1.01 -7.55
CA GLY A 40 18.59 -0.04 -7.06
C GLY A 40 18.44 -1.38 -7.81
N THR A 41 18.55 -2.49 -7.07
CA THR A 41 18.46 -3.86 -7.62
C THR A 41 17.06 -4.26 -8.11
N GLY A 42 16.06 -3.40 -7.94
CA GLY A 42 14.66 -3.68 -8.28
C GLY A 42 13.92 -4.54 -7.24
N THR A 43 14.52 -4.88 -6.11
CA THR A 43 13.86 -5.72 -5.08
C THR A 43 12.64 -5.03 -4.48
N LEU A 44 12.78 -3.79 -4.00
CA LEU A 44 11.67 -3.01 -3.45
C LEU A 44 10.59 -2.72 -4.48
N LYS A 45 11.02 -2.48 -5.73
CA LYS A 45 10.14 -2.32 -6.87
C LYS A 45 9.22 -3.54 -7.03
N SER A 46 9.80 -4.73 -7.15
CA SER A 46 9.05 -5.98 -7.31
C SER A 46 8.15 -6.29 -6.11
N ALA A 47 8.61 -6.01 -4.89
CA ALA A 47 7.83 -6.22 -3.68
C ALA A 47 6.59 -5.30 -3.65
N LEU A 48 6.77 -4.02 -3.95
CA LEU A 48 5.68 -3.05 -4.01
C LEU A 48 4.68 -3.37 -5.13
N GLU A 49 5.15 -3.66 -6.34
CA GLU A 49 4.29 -4.07 -7.46
C GLU A 49 3.48 -5.31 -7.10
N THR A 50 4.14 -6.35 -6.58
CA THR A 50 3.47 -7.59 -6.15
C THR A 50 2.40 -7.32 -5.09
N PHE A 51 2.68 -6.44 -4.11
CA PHE A 51 1.73 -6.09 -3.07
C PHE A 51 0.51 -5.35 -3.65
N LEU A 52 0.74 -4.32 -4.46
CA LEU A 52 -0.34 -3.52 -5.04
C LEU A 52 -1.21 -4.37 -5.98
N ASP A 53 -0.60 -5.20 -6.82
CA ASP A 53 -1.29 -6.10 -7.74
C ASP A 53 -2.13 -7.14 -6.99
N LYS A 54 -1.58 -7.79 -5.94
CA LYS A 54 -2.31 -8.76 -5.11
C LYS A 54 -3.54 -8.16 -4.44
N ASN A 55 -3.48 -6.89 -4.07
CA ASN A 55 -4.56 -6.17 -3.40
C ASN A 55 -5.49 -5.42 -4.38
N ASN A 56 -5.31 -5.60 -5.70
CA ASN A 56 -6.06 -4.89 -6.74
C ASN A 56 -6.02 -3.35 -6.57
N ILE A 57 -4.89 -2.83 -6.10
CA ILE A 57 -4.68 -1.39 -5.93
C ILE A 57 -4.05 -0.87 -7.21
N LYS A 58 -4.74 0.03 -7.89
CA LYS A 58 -4.20 0.67 -9.09
C LYS A 58 -3.09 1.65 -8.73
N TYR A 59 -2.09 1.75 -9.60
CA TYR A 59 -1.00 2.71 -9.43
C TYR A 59 -0.50 3.23 -10.78
N GLN A 60 0.19 4.35 -10.74
CA GLN A 60 0.89 4.93 -11.87
C GLN A 60 2.38 4.97 -11.58
N THR A 61 3.19 4.49 -12.51
CA THR A 61 4.65 4.59 -12.39
C THR A 61 5.13 5.92 -12.92
N THR A 62 6.05 6.55 -12.18
CA THR A 62 6.69 7.82 -12.55
C THR A 62 8.21 7.72 -12.34
N ASN A 63 8.95 8.76 -12.71
CA ASN A 63 10.41 8.82 -12.54
C ASN A 63 11.14 7.60 -13.15
N ASN A 64 10.85 7.27 -14.41
CA ASN A 64 11.39 6.10 -15.12
C ASN A 64 11.21 4.76 -14.40
N GLY A 65 10.14 4.62 -13.60
CA GLY A 65 9.84 3.41 -12.82
C GLY A 65 10.51 3.36 -11.44
N GLY A 66 11.11 4.47 -10.99
CA GLY A 66 11.65 4.60 -9.64
C GLY A 66 10.66 5.14 -8.60
N ALA A 67 9.42 5.47 -9.01
CA ALA A 67 8.37 5.93 -8.12
C ALA A 67 6.97 5.47 -8.54
N TYR A 68 6.09 5.30 -7.56
CA TYR A 68 4.76 4.70 -7.68
C TYR A 68 3.72 5.58 -7.01
N GLN A 69 2.83 6.18 -7.81
CA GLN A 69 1.72 6.98 -7.31
C GLN A 69 0.48 6.12 -7.15
N VAL A 70 -0.15 6.20 -5.97
CA VAL A 70 -1.43 5.59 -5.64
C VAL A 70 -2.39 6.70 -5.20
N ASP A 71 -3.53 6.80 -5.87
CA ASP A 71 -4.57 7.78 -5.51
C ASP A 71 -5.68 7.12 -4.69
N ALA A 72 -6.41 7.89 -3.87
CA ALA A 72 -7.45 7.34 -2.99
C ALA A 72 -8.59 6.61 -3.73
N TRP A 73 -8.85 6.97 -4.99
CA TRP A 73 -9.84 6.26 -5.82
C TRP A 73 -9.29 4.95 -6.43
N SER A 74 -8.00 4.66 -6.24
CA SER A 74 -7.31 3.51 -6.85
C SER A 74 -7.59 2.18 -6.17
N PHE A 75 -8.19 2.21 -4.97
CA PHE A 75 -8.76 1.02 -4.35
C PHE A 75 -10.02 0.66 -5.14
N THR A 76 -9.86 -0.06 -6.26
CA THR A 76 -11.01 -0.54 -6.98
C THR A 76 -11.75 -1.52 -6.09
N ASP A 77 -13.00 -1.18 -5.86
CA ASP A 77 -13.97 -1.88 -5.02
C ASP A 77 -13.79 -3.41 -5.04
N SER A 78 -13.02 -3.91 -4.08
CA SER A 78 -13.17 -5.28 -3.59
C SER A 78 -14.50 -5.41 -2.79
N MET A 79 -15.32 -4.35 -2.69
CA MET A 79 -16.56 -4.30 -1.90
C MET A 79 -17.85 -4.33 -2.75
N ASN A 80 -17.82 -4.93 -3.94
CA ASN A 80 -19.06 -5.34 -4.64
C ASN A 80 -19.49 -6.78 -4.29
N SER A 81 -19.20 -7.26 -3.08
CA SER A 81 -19.92 -8.39 -2.49
C SER A 81 -21.05 -7.82 -1.62
N PRO A 82 -22.34 -8.05 -1.94
CA PRO A 82 -23.46 -7.52 -1.15
C PRO A 82 -23.61 -8.16 0.26
N HIS A 83 -22.57 -8.84 0.77
CA HIS A 83 -22.58 -9.45 2.10
C HIS A 83 -21.91 -8.60 3.20
N ASP A 84 -21.20 -7.53 2.86
CA ASP A 84 -20.34 -6.80 3.82
C ASP A 84 -20.90 -5.44 4.26
N LYS A 85 -22.23 -5.31 4.34
CA LYS A 85 -22.89 -4.10 4.90
C LYS A 85 -22.94 -4.06 6.42
N GLU A 86 -22.36 -5.05 7.10
CA GLU A 86 -22.38 -5.16 8.56
C GLU A 86 -21.01 -4.86 9.21
N LEU A 87 -20.00 -4.48 8.43
CA LEU A 87 -18.62 -4.21 8.90
C LEU A 87 -18.22 -2.74 8.85
N GLU A 88 -19.18 -1.80 8.82
CA GLU A 88 -18.87 -0.37 8.96
C GLU A 88 -18.37 0.00 10.36
N GLU A 89 -18.43 -0.91 11.34
CA GLU A 89 -17.88 -0.72 12.69
C GLU A 89 -16.50 -1.38 12.93
N ASP A 90 -16.03 -2.28 12.05
CA ASP A 90 -14.68 -2.86 12.15
C ASP A 90 -13.67 -1.97 11.39
N LEU A 91 -13.53 -0.74 11.90
CA LEU A 91 -12.36 0.08 11.62
C LEU A 91 -11.14 -0.73 12.06
N LEU A 92 -10.43 -1.36 11.12
CA LEU A 92 -9.19 -2.11 11.40
C LEU A 92 -8.33 -1.31 12.39
N ASP A 93 -8.23 -1.77 13.63
CA ASP A 93 -7.49 -1.07 14.67
C ASP A 93 -5.99 -1.29 14.43
N GLU A 94 -5.10 -0.52 15.07
CA GLU A 94 -3.64 -0.70 14.89
C GLU A 94 -3.19 -2.15 15.16
N ASP A 95 -3.96 -2.90 15.96
CA ASP A 95 -3.75 -4.31 16.26
C ASP A 95 -4.01 -5.25 15.06
N ASP A 96 -4.90 -4.90 14.12
CA ASP A 96 -5.17 -5.71 12.92
C ASP A 96 -4.06 -5.59 11.86
N LEU A 97 -3.22 -4.55 11.97
CA LEU A 97 -2.03 -4.43 11.12
C LEU A 97 -1.03 -5.55 11.43
N ASP A 98 -0.88 -5.93 12.70
CA ASP A 98 0.02 -7.01 13.11
C ASP A 98 -0.40 -8.37 12.54
N ASP A 99 -1.70 -8.63 12.37
CA ASP A 99 -2.19 -9.85 11.73
C ASP A 99 -1.90 -9.88 10.23
N ILE A 100 -1.95 -8.73 9.54
CA ILE A 100 -1.50 -8.60 8.14
C ILE A 100 0.01 -8.85 8.03
N PHE A 101 0.82 -8.40 8.98
CA PHE A 101 2.27 -8.64 9.01
C PHE A 101 2.63 -10.08 9.41
N THR A 102 1.79 -10.76 10.19
CA THR A 102 2.02 -12.16 10.60
C THR A 102 1.97 -13.12 9.41
N GLY A 103 1.22 -12.78 8.35
CA GLY A 103 1.18 -13.52 7.09
C GLY A 103 2.42 -13.41 6.19
N TYR A 104 3.38 -12.55 6.53
CA TYR A 104 4.63 -12.35 5.78
C TYR A 104 5.86 -13.04 6.40
N LYS A 105 5.70 -13.84 7.46
CA LYS A 105 6.79 -14.68 7.98
C LYS A 105 7.14 -15.77 6.97
N PHE A 106 8.35 -15.68 6.40
CA PHE A 106 9.01 -16.74 5.64
C PHE A 106 9.41 -17.91 6.55
#